data_AF-A0A644Y1P3-F1
#
_entry.id   AF-A0A644Y1P3-F1
#
_cell.length_a   1.000
_cell.length_b   1.000
_cell.length_c   1.000
_cell.angle_alpha   90.00
_cell.angle_beta   90.00
_cell.angle_gamma   90.00
#
_symmetry.space_group_name_H-M   'P 1'
#
loop_
_entity.id
_entity.type
_entity.pdbx_description
1 polymer ?
#
loop_
_entity_poly.entity_id
_entity_poly.type
_entity_poly.pdbx_seq_one_letter_code
_entity_poly.pdbx_strand_id
1 'polypeptide(L)' 'MMWYEYPILCDREQFLALMRNGMNVRDIANLIGCPESAVRTAERRHNVRRPVVIISDELRRKLEL' A
#
# COMPACT_ATOMS: atom_id res chain seq x y z
N MET A 1 -1.57 -17.59 -6.80
CA MET A 1 -0.46 -16.68 -7.13
C MET A 1 0.12 -16.14 -5.84
N MET A 2 1.42 -16.34 -5.66
CA MET A 2 2.16 -16.04 -4.44
C MET A 2 2.92 -14.73 -4.57
N TRP A 3 3.16 -14.04 -3.46
CA TRP A 3 3.79 -12.70 -3.45
C TRP A 3 5.20 -12.66 -4.07
N TYR A 4 5.94 -13.78 -4.01
CA TYR A 4 7.31 -13.86 -4.56
C TYR A 4 7.37 -13.94 -6.09
N GLU A 5 6.23 -14.14 -6.75
CA GLU A 5 6.14 -14.13 -8.21
C GLU A 5 6.19 -12.69 -8.77
N TYR A 6 6.16 -11.68 -7.89
CA TYR A 6 6.14 -10.26 -8.24
C TYR A 6 7.40 -9.56 -7.71
N PRO A 7 8.39 -9.25 -8.57
CA PRO A 7 9.65 -8.64 -8.16
C PRO A 7 9.49 -7.33 -7.37
N ILE A 8 8.54 -6.48 -7.77
CA ILE A 8 8.21 -5.23 -7.06
C ILE A 8 7.74 -5.47 -5.62
N LEU A 9 7.02 -6.55 -5.34
CA LEU A 9 6.58 -6.90 -3.98
C LEU A 9 7.73 -7.49 -3.14
N CYS A 10 8.74 -8.05 -3.80
CA CYS A 10 9.92 -8.61 -3.15
C CYS A 10 10.93 -7.52 -2.74
N ASP A 11 11.04 -6.47 -3.54
CA ASP A 11 11.91 -5.33 -3.28
C ASP A 11 11.25 -4.37 -2.28
N ARG A 12 11.89 -4.21 -1.12
CA ARG A 12 11.38 -3.38 -0.04
C ARG A 12 11.28 -1.91 -0.44
N GLU A 13 12.27 -1.35 -1.12
CA GLU A 13 12.30 0.08 -1.43
C GLU A 13 11.29 0.42 -2.52
N GLN A 14 11.14 -0.44 -3.53
CA GLN A 14 10.12 -0.28 -4.55
C GLN A 14 8.71 -0.39 -3.95
N PHE A 15 8.49 -1.38 -3.08
CA PHE A 15 7.22 -1.53 -2.38
C PHE A 15 6.89 -0.30 -1.50
N LEU A 16 7.90 0.23 -0.79
CA LEU A 16 7.74 1.44 0.02
C LEU A 16 7.46 2.69 -0.83
N ALA A 17 8.07 2.81 -2.00
CA ALA A 17 7.82 3.92 -2.91
C ALA A 17 6.34 3.95 -3.35
N LEU A 18 5.75 2.79 -3.66
CA LEU A 18 4.32 2.69 -3.99
C LEU A 18 3.44 3.16 -2.83
N MET A 19 3.74 2.73 -1.60
CA MET A 19 2.97 3.16 -0.42
C MET A 19 3.15 4.64 -0.09
N ARG A 20 4.34 5.21 -0.30
CA ARG A 20 4.61 6.65 -0.11
C ARG A 20 3.85 7.52 -1.10
N ASN A 21 3.50 6.98 -2.26
CA ASN A 21 2.62 7.65 -3.23
C ASN A 21 1.13 7.61 -2.83
N GLY A 22 0.80 7.14 -1.61
CA GLY A 22 -0.57 7.09 -1.11
C GLY A 22 -1.39 5.92 -1.64
N MET A 23 -0.79 5.00 -2.40
CA MET A 23 -1.49 3.84 -2.95
C MET A 23 -1.88 2.86 -1.84
N ASN A 24 -3.14 2.42 -1.87
CA ASN A 24 -3.62 1.39 -0.97
C ASN A 24 -3.38 -0.02 -1.57
N VAL A 25 -3.67 -1.08 -0.80
CA VAL A 25 -3.49 -2.49 -1.23
C VAL A 25 -4.18 -2.79 -2.57
N ARG A 26 -5.38 -2.26 -2.81
CA ARG A 26 -6.13 -2.49 -4.04
C ARG A 26 -5.48 -1.75 -5.22
N ASP A 27 -5.04 -0.51 -5.00
CA ASP A 27 -4.35 0.26 -6.05
C ASP A 27 -3.06 -0.45 -6.48
N ILE A 28 -2.27 -0.92 -5.50
CA ILE A 28 -1.04 -1.67 -5.74
C ILE A 28 -1.34 -3.01 -6.45
N ALA A 29 -2.39 -3.71 -6.02
CA ALA A 29 -2.82 -4.96 -6.64
C ALA A 29 -3.19 -4.77 -8.11
N ASN A 30 -3.99 -3.74 -8.41
CA ASN A 30 -4.40 -3.38 -9.77
C ASN A 30 -3.22 -2.93 -10.63
N LEU A 31 -2.30 -2.12 -10.08
CA LEU A 31 -1.13 -1.63 -10.80
C LEU A 31 -0.18 -2.76 -11.21
N ILE A 32 0.04 -3.74 -10.33
CA ILE A 32 0.95 -4.86 -10.57
C ILE A 32 0.27 -6.00 -11.36
N GLY A 33 -1.07 -6.04 -11.35
CA GLY A 33 -1.82 -7.18 -11.88
C GLY A 33 -1.73 -8.42 -10.99
N CYS A 34 -1.77 -8.22 -9.67
CA CYS A 34 -1.64 -9.27 -8.67
C CYS A 34 -2.86 -9.32 -7.72
N PRO A 35 -3.11 -10.44 -7.03
CA PRO A 35 -4.17 -10.50 -6.03
C PRO A 35 -3.81 -9.67 -4.78
N GLU A 36 -4.81 -9.04 -4.15
CA GLU A 36 -4.62 -8.25 -2.91
C GLU A 36 -3.91 -9.05 -1.78
N SER A 37 -4.08 -10.37 -1.75
CA SER A 37 -3.44 -11.26 -0.77
C SER A 37 -1.91 -11.29 -0.91
N ALA A 38 -1.38 -11.12 -2.13
CA ALA A 38 0.06 -11.01 -2.37
C ALA A 38 0.61 -9.72 -1.76
N VAL A 39 -0.08 -8.60 -1.99
CA VAL A 39 0.27 -7.28 -1.44
C VAL A 39 0.23 -7.28 0.09
N ARG A 40 -0.82 -7.84 0.72
CA ARG A 40 -0.92 -7.96 2.19
C ARG A 40 0.17 -8.83 2.81
N THR A 41 0.70 -9.79 2.05
CA THR A 41 1.82 -10.61 2.50
C THR A 41 3.13 -9.84 2.41
N ALA A 42 3.31 -9.03 1.37
CA ALA A 42 4.44 -8.11 1.26
C ALA A 42 4.44 -7.04 2.37
N GLU A 43 3.28 -6.43 2.69
CA GLU A 43 3.14 -5.47 3.81
C GLU A 43 3.65 -6.08 5.13
N ARG A 44 3.21 -7.31 5.45
CA ARG A 44 3.63 -8.04 6.65
C ARG A 44 5.11 -8.39 6.64
N ARG A 45 5.63 -8.85 5.51
CA ARG A 45 7.04 -9.27 5.35
C ARG A 45 8.00 -8.09 5.53
N HIS A 46 7.69 -6.95 4.91
CA HIS A 46 8.53 -5.74 4.97
C HIS A 46 8.37 -4.96 6.28
N ASN A 47 7.50 -5.44 7.18
CA ASN A 47 7.14 -4.81 8.45
C ASN A 47 6.76 -3.34 8.29
N VAL A 48 6.05 -3.02 7.21
CA VAL A 48 5.69 -1.63 6.92
C VAL A 48 4.36 -1.31 7.59
N ARG A 49 4.38 -0.29 8.45
CA ARG A 49 3.16 0.32 8.96
C ARG A 49 2.73 1.40 7.98
N ARG A 50 1.45 1.40 7.64
CA ARG A 50 0.89 2.48 6.82
C ARG A 50 1.09 3.81 7.55
N PRO A 51 1.52 4.86 6.85
CA PRO A 51 1.52 6.19 7.43
C PRO A 51 0.08 6.52 7.84
N VAL A 52 -0.10 6.79 9.13
CA VAL A 52 -1.38 7.25 9.65
C VAL A 52 -1.53 8.68 9.19
N VAL A 53 -2.43 8.92 8.24
CA VAL A 53 -2.81 10.28 7.87
C VAL A 53 -3.71 10.81 8.99
N ILE A 54 -3.17 11.69 9.83
CA ILE A 54 -3.95 12.41 10.83
C ILE A 54 -4.61 13.58 10.09
N ILE A 55 -5.91 13.46 9.83
CA ILE A 55 -6.73 14.52 9.26
C ILE A 55 -7.28 15.34 10.42
N SER A 56 -7.08 16.66 10.41
CA SER A 56 -7.71 17.54 11.40
C SER A 56 -9.23 17.56 11.22
N ASP A 57 -9.98 17.81 12.31
CA ASP A 57 -11.43 17.93 12.24
C ASP A 57 -11.89 19.03 11.27
N GLU A 58 -11.10 20.10 11.17
CA GLU A 58 -11.31 21.19 10.21
C GLU A 58 -11.20 20.69 8.76
N LEU A 59 -10.22 19.84 8.45
CA LEU A 59 -10.05 19.28 7.11
C LEU A 59 -11.13 18.24 6.79
N ARG A 60 -11.60 17.46 7.77
CA ARG A 60 -12.77 16.57 7.60
C ARG A 60 -14.02 17.36 7.19
N ARG A 61 -14.31 18.45 7.91
CA ARG A 61 -15.45 19.33 7.60
C ARG A 61 -15.38 19.90 6.18
N LYS A 62 -14.19 20.32 5.73
CA LYS A 62 -14.00 20.87 4.38
C LYS A 62 -14.11 19.83 3.26
N LEU A 63 -13.86 18.56 3.55
CA LEU A 63 -13.90 17.46 2.58
C LEU A 63 -15.25 16.71 2.57
N GLU A 64 -16.23 17.11 3.40
CA GLU A 64 -17.52 16.44 3.54
C GLU A 64 -17.42 14.93 3.87
N LEU A 65 -16.33 14.54 4.56
CA LEU A 65 -16.06 13.18 5.05
C LEU A 65 -16.66 12.95 6.44
#